data_AF-A0A345RHH4-F1
#
_entry.id   AF-A0A345RHH4-F1
#
_cell.length_a   1.000
_cell.length_b   1.000
_cell.length_c   1.000
_cell.angle_alpha   90.00
_cell.angle_beta   90.00
_cell.angle_gamma   90.00
#
_symmetry.space_group_name_H-M   'P 1'
#
loop_
_entity.id
_entity.type
_entity.pdbx_description
1 polymer ?
#
loop_
_entity_poly.entity_id
_entity_poly.type
_entity_poly.pdbx_seq_one_letter_code
_entity_poly.pdbx_strand_id
1 'polypeptide(L)' 'MDTIKITEIARALYRTHGDKAEFEAAQCEKRFKNAGNNDEADNWRAIRGSIRRMRGANQS' A
#
# COMPACT_ATOMS: atom_id res chain seq x y z
N MET A 1 -11.40 -2.13 -4.35
CA MET A 1 -11.14 -3.26 -3.43
C MET A 1 -11.68 -2.95 -2.05
N ASP A 2 -12.12 -3.95 -1.27
CA ASP A 2 -12.64 -3.72 0.08
C ASP A 2 -11.54 -3.39 1.09
N THR A 3 -11.91 -2.62 2.12
CA THR A 3 -11.01 -2.09 3.17
C THR A 3 -10.29 -3.18 3.97
N ILE A 4 -10.94 -4.33 4.20
CA ILE A 4 -10.36 -5.49 4.88
C ILE A 4 -9.18 -6.02 4.07
N LYS A 5 -9.41 -6.29 2.77
CA LYS A 5 -8.39 -6.80 1.86
C LYS A 5 -7.22 -5.82 1.68
N ILE A 6 -7.52 -4.51 1.65
CA ILE A 6 -6.48 -3.45 1.62
C ILE A 6 -5.57 -3.56 2.84
N THR A 7 -6.15 -3.77 4.02
CA THR A 7 -5.42 -3.87 5.29
C THR A 7 -4.61 -5.16 5.38
N GLU A 8 -5.15 -6.28 4.88
CA GLU A 8 -4.42 -7.55 4.82
C GLU A 8 -3.20 -7.46 3.90
N ILE A 9 -3.36 -6.91 2.69
CA ILE A 9 -2.25 -6.71 1.75
C ILE A 9 -1.21 -5.75 2.36
N ALA A 10 -1.64 -4.64 2.97
CA ALA A 10 -0.74 -3.71 3.66
C ALA A 10 0.08 -4.38 4.76
N ARG A 11 -0.56 -5.24 5.58
CA ARG A 11 0.11 -6.01 6.64
C ARG A 11 1.09 -7.03 6.07
N ALA A 12 0.71 -7.75 5.02
CA ALA A 12 1.59 -8.71 4.36
C ALA A 12 2.83 -8.02 3.77
N LEU A 13 2.63 -6.91 3.03
CA LEU A 13 3.71 -6.11 2.48
C LEU A 13 4.65 -5.57 3.57
N TYR A 14 4.09 -5.01 4.65
CA TYR A 14 4.90 -4.48 5.75
C TYR A 14 5.66 -5.57 6.50
N ARG A 15 5.07 -6.77 6.68
CA ARG A 15 5.77 -7.90 7.30
C ARG A 15 6.93 -8.41 6.46
N THR A 16 6.77 -8.44 5.13
CA THR A 16 7.80 -8.95 4.22
C THR A 16 8.89 -7.92 3.92
N HIS A 17 8.51 -6.66 3.69
CA HIS A 17 9.40 -5.61 3.17
C HIS A 17 9.75 -4.54 4.22
N GLY A 18 9.10 -4.54 5.38
CA GLY A 18 9.31 -3.54 6.44
C GLY A 18 9.12 -2.12 5.93
N ASP A 19 10.13 -1.27 6.13
CA ASP A 19 10.11 0.13 5.70
C ASP A 19 10.05 0.31 4.18
N LYS A 20 10.48 -0.70 3.40
CA LYS A 20 10.40 -0.67 1.93
C LYS A 20 8.98 -0.90 1.40
N ALA A 21 8.07 -1.41 2.23
CA ALA A 21 6.70 -1.70 1.84
C ALA A 21 5.96 -0.47 1.31
N GLU A 22 6.19 0.71 1.90
CA GLU A 22 5.57 1.95 1.41
C GLU A 22 6.10 2.34 0.02
N PHE A 23 7.40 2.16 -0.20
CA PHE A 23 8.03 2.45 -1.48
C PHE A 23 7.50 1.53 -2.58
N GLU A 24 7.38 0.23 -2.30
CA GLU A 24 6.83 -0.74 -3.26
C GLU A 24 5.37 -0.45 -3.60
N ALA A 25 4.54 -0.15 -2.60
CA ALA A 25 3.16 0.26 -2.83
C ALA A 25 3.07 1.54 -3.69
N ALA A 26 3.97 2.51 -3.48
CA ALA A 26 4.05 3.72 -4.30
C ALA A 26 4.52 3.46 -5.74
N GLN A 27 5.42 2.50 -5.95
CA GLN A 27 5.86 2.10 -7.29
C GLN A 27 4.72 1.40 -8.04
N CYS A 28 3.98 0.51 -7.39
CA CYS A 28 2.79 -0.12 -7.97
C CYS A 28 1.72 0.91 -8.32
N GLU A 29 1.39 1.84 -7.42
CA GLU A 29 0.45 2.95 -7.70
C GLU A 29 0.81 3.66 -9.01
N LYS A 30 2.09 4.08 -9.16
CA LYS A 30 2.57 4.75 -10.37
C LYS A 30 2.50 3.86 -11.60
N ARG A 31 2.87 2.59 -11.48
CA ARG A 31 2.86 1.64 -12.59
C ARG A 31 1.45 1.44 -13.14
N PHE A 32 0.45 1.23 -12.27
CA PHE A 32 -0.93 1.06 -12.70
C PHE A 32 -1.54 2.35 -13.24
N LYS A 33 -1.21 3.50 -12.65
CA LYS A 33 -1.61 4.81 -13.19
C LYS A 33 -1.06 5.04 -14.60
N ASN A 34 0.21 4.73 -14.84
CA ASN A 34 0.83 4.85 -16.15
C ASN A 34 0.25 3.87 -17.17
N ALA A 35 -0.22 2.71 -16.71
CA ALA A 35 -0.92 1.73 -17.54
C ALA A 35 -2.40 2.09 -17.81
N GLY A 36 -2.89 3.22 -17.30
CA GLY A 36 -4.29 3.65 -17.43
C GLY A 36 -5.27 2.89 -16.52
N ASN A 37 -4.78 2.02 -15.64
CA ASN A 37 -5.60 1.28 -14.70
C ASN A 37 -5.74 2.06 -13.38
N ASN A 38 -6.66 3.03 -13.40
CA ASN A 38 -6.87 3.94 -12.27
C ASN A 38 -7.47 3.23 -11.05
N ASP A 39 -8.35 2.24 -11.25
CA ASP A 39 -8.94 1.47 -10.15
C ASP A 39 -7.86 0.76 -9.32
N GLU A 40 -6.90 0.15 -10.00
CA GLU A 40 -5.80 -0.54 -9.33
C GLU A 40 -4.83 0.46 -8.70
N ALA A 41 -4.56 1.59 -9.35
CA ALA A 41 -3.77 2.66 -8.76
C ALA A 41 -4.39 3.20 -7.45
N ASP A 42 -5.71 3.36 -7.40
CA ASP A 42 -6.42 3.79 -6.19
C ASP A 42 -6.41 2.72 -5.09
N ASN A 43 -6.49 1.43 -5.46
CA ASN A 43 -6.28 0.33 -4.51
C ASN A 43 -4.87 0.41 -3.88
N TRP A 44 -3.83 0.61 -4.69
CA TRP A 44 -2.44 0.76 -4.21
C TRP A 44 -2.22 2.01 -3.36
N ARG A 45 -2.88 3.12 -3.70
CA ARG A 45 -2.88 4.33 -2.85
C ARG A 45 -3.48 4.04 -1.47
N ALA A 46 -4.59 3.31 -1.41
CA ALA A 46 -5.22 2.94 -0.15
C ALA A 46 -4.34 1.99 0.69
N ILE A 47 -3.71 1.00 0.05
CA ILE A 47 -2.73 0.09 0.68
C ILE A 47 -1.58 0.90 1.30
N ARG A 48 -1.00 1.83 0.53
CA ARG A 48 0.08 2.71 0.99
C ARG A 48 -0.34 3.56 2.21
N GLY A 49 -1.57 4.07 2.22
CA GLY A 49 -2.14 4.79 3.36
C GLY A 49 -2.22 3.92 4.62
N SER A 50 -2.63 2.66 4.49
CA SER A 50 -2.64 1.71 5.61
C SER A 50 -1.24 1.38 6.12
N ILE A 51 -0.25 1.20 5.23
CA ILE A 51 1.15 0.99 5.61
C ILE A 51 1.69 2.19 6.41
N ARG A 52 1.40 3.43 5.98
CA ARG A 52 1.79 4.65 6.71
C ARG A 52 1.21 4.71 8.12
N ARG A 53 -0.07 4.36 8.28
CA ARG A 53 -0.72 4.31 9.61
C ARG A 53 -0.06 3.28 10.53
N MET A 54 0.27 2.10 10.01
CA MET A 54 0.98 1.06 10.76
C MET A 54 2.39 1.50 11.17
N ARG A 55 3.15 2.15 10.27
CA ARG A 55 4.47 2.69 10.62
C ARG A 55 4.36 3.77 11.70
N GLY A 56 3.40 4.67 11.60
CA GLY A 56 3.16 5.69 12.62
C GLY A 56 2.78 5.11 13.99
N ALA A 57 1.95 4.06 14.01
CA ALA A 57 1.58 3.35 15.24
C ALA A 57 2.76 2.61 15.89
N ASN A 58 3.75 2.17 15.10
CA ASN A 58 4.97 1.51 15.58
C ASN A 58 6.11 2.49 15.96
N GLN A 59 5.90 3.81 15.83
CA GLN A 59 6.90 4.84 16.15
C GLN A 59 6.51 5.68 17.38
N SER A 60 5.56 5.20 18.18
CA SER A 60 5.16 5.81 19.47
C SER A 60 5.94 5.22 20.64
#